data_AF-A0A7K0Z220-F1
#
_entry.id   AF-A0A7K0Z220-F1
#
_cell.length_a   1.000
_cell.length_b   1.000
_cell.length_c   1.000
_cell.angle_alpha   90.00
_cell.angle_beta   90.00
_cell.angle_gamma   90.00
#
_symmetry.space_group_name_H-M   'P 1'
#
loop_
_entity.id
_entity.type
_entity.pdbx_description
1 polymer ?
#
loop_
_entity_poly.entity_id
_entity_poly.type
_entity_poly.pdbx_seq_one_letter_code
_entity_poly.pdbx_strand_id
1 'polypeptide(L)'
;MKPSKLTNNLLAISAFTEVWLAKENNSGSVGINLLEKIQLATPATLYGAMLADVDFVLMGAGIPSEIPQILRDLAGGLKVKLAIDVIGEKNKHFLTFDPKTLLPNAQLLKKPKFLAIISSHALAAYLAKDEKTRPDGFIVEGPSAGGHNAPPRSKDSVGSDGQSKFSELDDADLAKVAKTGLPFWLAGGYGSSDNLTKAKALGAVGIQVGSLFALSDESGFTRAIKDEILGKLASETLNVTTDAFASPTGFPFKIVEINGTLSDESAFDARTRNCDLGYLRVPFERAQGGIGYRCPAEPTRTFEFKGGTGVHNERSKCLCNALMADIGLGQLRADGTTELPIVTFGSDLAGATELTKTHPTGWKASEVLEFLHKTN
;
A
#
# COMPACT_ATOMS: atom_id res chain seq x y z
N MET A 1 3.88 14.33 -19.16
CA MET A 1 2.75 14.71 -18.31
C MET A 1 3.15 15.86 -17.41
N LYS A 2 2.34 16.91 -17.34
CA LYS A 2 2.59 18.09 -16.48
C LYS A 2 1.30 18.38 -15.69
N PRO A 3 1.22 18.01 -14.41
CA PRO A 3 0.07 18.34 -13.57
C PRO A 3 -0.10 19.85 -13.48
N SER A 4 -1.33 20.27 -13.16
CA SER A 4 -1.59 21.68 -12.90
C SER A 4 -0.83 22.14 -11.65
N LYS A 5 -0.54 23.45 -11.56
CA LYS A 5 0.04 24.05 -10.35
C LYS A 5 -0.82 23.74 -9.12
N LEU A 6 -2.15 23.87 -9.26
CA LEU A 6 -3.09 23.56 -8.18
C LEU A 6 -2.95 22.11 -7.69
N THR A 7 -2.86 21.14 -8.61
CA THR A 7 -2.66 19.72 -8.26
C THR A 7 -1.37 19.50 -7.48
N ASN A 8 -0.25 20.05 -7.95
CA ASN A 8 1.03 19.95 -7.25
C ASN A 8 0.97 20.59 -5.86
N ASN A 9 0.32 21.76 -5.74
CA ASN A 9 0.14 22.44 -4.45
C ASN A 9 -0.66 21.61 -3.47
N LEU A 10 -1.80 21.04 -3.91
CA LEU A 10 -2.65 20.23 -3.05
C LEU A 10 -1.91 18.97 -2.56
N LEU A 11 -1.23 18.25 -3.46
CA LEU A 11 -0.46 17.05 -3.10
C LEU A 11 0.65 17.36 -2.10
N ALA A 12 1.41 18.43 -2.33
CA ALA A 12 2.50 18.83 -1.44
C ALA A 12 1.97 19.30 -0.07
N ILE A 13 0.92 20.12 -0.03
CA ILE A 13 0.34 20.61 1.23
C ILE A 13 -0.27 19.46 2.02
N SER A 14 -1.00 18.54 1.37
CA SER A 14 -1.56 17.37 2.05
C SER A 14 -0.45 16.54 2.71
N ALA A 15 0.60 16.19 1.96
CA ALA A 15 1.71 15.40 2.50
C ALA A 15 2.47 16.13 3.62
N PHE A 16 2.67 17.44 3.48
CA PHE A 16 3.26 18.27 4.52
C PHE A 16 2.42 18.23 5.79
N THR A 17 1.10 18.46 5.70
CA THR A 17 0.20 18.50 6.85
C THR A 17 0.16 17.16 7.58
N GLU A 18 0.04 16.04 6.86
CA GLU A 18 0.04 14.70 7.45
C GLU A 18 1.33 14.42 8.24
N VAL A 19 2.49 14.68 7.65
CA VAL A 19 3.78 14.46 8.32
C VAL A 19 3.97 15.44 9.48
N TRP A 20 3.61 16.71 9.30
CA TRP A 20 3.74 17.72 10.34
C TRP A 20 2.89 17.39 11.57
N LEU A 21 1.63 17.00 11.36
CA LEU A 21 0.73 16.57 12.44
C LEU A 21 1.24 15.29 13.12
N ALA A 22 1.74 14.32 12.37
CA ALA A 22 2.30 13.09 12.95
C ALA A 22 3.55 13.33 13.81
N LYS A 23 4.30 14.40 13.53
CA LYS A 23 5.47 14.83 14.33
C LYS A 23 5.09 15.79 15.45
N GLU A 24 3.88 16.33 15.46
CA GLU A 24 3.44 17.26 16.50
C GLU A 24 3.48 16.56 17.87
N ASN A 25 4.24 17.13 18.81
CA ASN A 25 4.45 16.58 20.15
C ASN A 25 5.04 15.15 20.20
N ASN A 26 5.75 14.71 19.14
CA ASN A 26 6.34 13.38 19.04
C ASN A 26 7.82 13.45 18.64
N SER A 27 8.69 12.76 19.39
CA SER A 27 10.12 12.63 19.07
C SER A 27 10.46 11.34 18.30
N GLY A 28 9.48 10.48 18.04
CA GLY A 28 9.65 9.27 17.24
C GLY A 28 9.89 9.57 15.77
N SER A 29 10.44 8.60 15.05
CA SER A 29 10.62 8.73 13.60
C SER A 29 9.28 8.61 12.88
N VAL A 30 9.03 9.50 11.93
CA VAL A 30 7.81 9.49 11.10
C VAL A 30 8.17 9.14 9.66
N GLY A 31 7.45 8.16 9.11
CA GLY A 31 7.58 7.75 7.71
C GLY A 31 6.32 8.02 6.91
N ILE A 32 6.47 8.20 5.60
CA ILE A 32 5.35 8.19 4.64
C ILE A 32 5.45 6.96 3.75
N ASN A 33 4.35 6.21 3.63
CA ASN A 33 4.26 5.06 2.74
C ASN A 33 3.51 5.44 1.46
N LEU A 34 4.12 5.21 0.31
CA LEU A 34 3.54 5.50 -1.00
C LEU A 34 3.42 4.22 -1.83
N LEU A 35 2.48 4.24 -2.78
CA LEU A 35 2.23 3.11 -3.67
C LEU A 35 2.80 3.44 -5.06
N GLU A 36 3.66 2.57 -5.61
CA GLU A 36 4.21 2.77 -6.95
C GLU A 36 3.10 2.78 -8.03
N LYS A 37 1.90 2.27 -7.73
CA LYS A 37 0.73 2.37 -8.62
C LYS A 37 0.09 3.76 -8.70
N ILE A 38 0.48 4.72 -7.87
CA ILE A 38 -0.06 6.10 -7.86
C ILE A 38 1.02 7.12 -8.27
N GLN A 39 1.77 6.80 -9.34
CA GLN A 39 2.94 7.58 -9.80
C GLN A 39 2.67 9.07 -10.02
N LEU A 40 1.44 9.41 -10.44
CA LEU A 40 1.06 10.79 -10.78
C LEU A 40 1.09 11.75 -9.59
N ALA A 41 1.01 11.23 -8.37
CA ALA A 41 1.09 12.01 -7.14
C ALA A 41 2.51 12.13 -6.58
N THR A 42 3.38 11.17 -6.92
CA THR A 42 4.61 10.87 -6.18
C THR A 42 5.53 12.08 -5.98
N PRO A 43 6.01 12.80 -7.00
CA PRO A 43 7.05 13.81 -6.78
C PRO A 43 6.62 14.98 -5.89
N ALA A 44 5.36 15.44 -6.05
CA ALA A 44 4.83 16.54 -5.26
C ALA A 44 4.58 16.13 -3.81
N THR A 45 4.01 14.93 -3.61
CA THR A 45 3.81 14.33 -2.28
C THR A 45 5.14 14.14 -1.54
N LEU A 46 6.17 13.60 -2.21
CA LEU A 46 7.50 13.44 -1.62
C LEU A 46 8.08 14.79 -1.19
N TYR A 47 8.01 15.81 -2.04
CA TYR A 47 8.50 17.13 -1.71
C TYR A 47 7.76 17.75 -0.51
N GLY A 48 6.44 17.62 -0.46
CA GLY A 48 5.62 18.05 0.68
C GLY A 48 6.02 17.38 1.99
N ALA A 49 6.18 16.05 1.98
CA ALA A 49 6.64 15.29 3.15
C ALA A 49 8.05 15.70 3.59
N MET A 50 8.96 15.96 2.64
CA MET A 50 10.32 16.42 2.94
C MET A 50 10.35 17.83 3.55
N LEU A 51 9.44 18.73 3.15
CA LEU A 51 9.29 20.04 3.77
C LEU A 51 8.89 19.95 5.25
N ALA A 52 8.16 18.89 5.63
CA ALA A 52 7.80 18.57 7.02
C ALA A 52 8.86 17.71 7.73
N ASP A 53 10.05 17.55 7.13
CA ASP A 53 11.17 16.78 7.68
C ASP A 53 10.81 15.31 7.95
N VAL A 54 10.11 14.65 7.01
CA VAL A 54 9.85 13.19 7.10
C VAL A 54 11.17 12.42 7.25
N ASP A 55 11.20 11.39 8.10
CA ASP A 55 12.41 10.61 8.37
C ASP A 55 12.59 9.47 7.36
N PHE A 56 11.47 8.83 6.99
CA PHE A 56 11.45 7.67 6.11
C PHE A 56 10.45 7.83 4.97
N VAL A 57 10.82 7.34 3.80
CA VAL A 57 9.92 7.10 2.67
C VAL A 57 9.90 5.60 2.43
N LEU A 58 8.72 5.01 2.46
CA LEU A 58 8.48 3.61 2.16
C LEU A 58 7.73 3.52 0.84
N MET A 59 8.07 2.56 -0.02
CA MET A 59 7.32 2.36 -1.26
C MET A 59 7.31 0.90 -1.73
N GLY A 60 6.13 0.44 -2.12
CA GLY A 60 5.87 -0.92 -2.62
C GLY A 60 4.90 -0.97 -3.80
N ALA A 61 4.35 -2.17 -4.08
CA ALA A 61 3.43 -2.48 -5.18
C ALA A 61 3.96 -2.11 -6.59
N GLY A 62 5.27 -2.23 -6.79
CA GLY A 62 5.97 -1.96 -8.04
C GLY A 62 7.48 -1.98 -7.83
N ILE A 63 8.22 -1.41 -8.78
CA ILE A 63 9.69 -1.34 -8.73
C ILE A 63 10.09 0.14 -8.56
N PRO A 64 10.31 0.63 -7.33
CA PRO A 64 10.53 2.06 -7.05
C PRO A 64 11.99 2.49 -7.32
N SER A 65 12.54 2.11 -8.47
CA SER A 65 13.97 2.27 -8.79
C SER A 65 14.40 3.73 -9.00
N GLU A 66 13.49 4.63 -9.37
CA GLU A 66 13.79 6.05 -9.61
C GLU A 66 13.74 6.89 -8.32
N ILE A 67 13.10 6.38 -7.27
CA ILE A 67 12.79 7.14 -6.05
C ILE A 67 14.05 7.59 -5.28
N PRO A 68 15.10 6.77 -5.09
CA PRO A 68 16.30 7.23 -4.40
C PRO A 68 16.95 8.45 -5.05
N GLN A 69 17.01 8.47 -6.40
CA GLN A 69 17.54 9.61 -7.12
C GLN A 69 16.61 10.83 -7.04
N ILE A 70 15.30 10.62 -7.17
CA ILE A 70 14.31 11.70 -7.02
C ILE A 70 14.44 12.37 -5.65
N LEU A 71 14.60 11.60 -4.57
CA LEU A 71 14.79 12.15 -3.22
C LEU A 71 16.08 12.98 -3.10
N ARG A 72 17.19 12.53 -3.71
CA ARG A 72 18.45 13.30 -3.75
C ARG A 72 18.28 14.62 -4.50
N ASP A 73 17.64 14.56 -5.66
CA ASP A 73 17.43 15.74 -6.51
C ASP A 73 16.48 16.75 -5.84
N LEU A 74 15.37 16.28 -5.24
CA LEU A 74 14.45 17.12 -4.47
C LEU A 74 15.14 17.75 -3.25
N ALA A 75 15.99 17.00 -2.54
CA ALA A 75 16.76 17.52 -1.41
C ALA A 75 17.71 18.66 -1.82
N GLY A 76 18.25 18.60 -3.04
CA GLY A 76 19.04 19.66 -3.65
C GLY A 76 18.22 20.80 -4.29
N GLY A 77 16.88 20.79 -4.17
CA GLY A 77 16.01 21.78 -4.81
C GLY A 77 15.97 21.69 -6.34
N LEU A 78 16.32 20.54 -6.91
CA LEU A 78 16.39 20.30 -8.34
C LEU A 78 15.04 19.84 -8.91
N LYS A 79 14.83 20.15 -10.19
CA LYS A 79 13.70 19.64 -10.96
C LYS A 79 13.87 18.15 -11.20
N VAL A 80 12.80 17.39 -10.97
CA VAL A 80 12.79 15.93 -11.14
C VAL A 80 11.89 15.47 -12.27
N LYS A 81 12.14 14.24 -12.71
CA LYS A 81 11.41 13.54 -13.75
C LYS A 81 11.20 12.09 -13.30
N LEU A 82 9.98 11.60 -13.40
CA LEU A 82 9.59 10.21 -13.08
C LEU A 82 8.99 9.58 -14.34
N ALA A 83 9.38 8.36 -14.71
CA ALA A 83 8.72 7.63 -15.78
C ALA A 83 7.31 7.23 -15.34
N ILE A 84 6.35 7.29 -16.26
CA ILE A 84 4.95 6.93 -15.97
C ILE A 84 4.56 5.74 -16.83
N ASP A 85 4.09 4.69 -16.19
CA ASP A 85 3.58 3.49 -16.83
C ASP A 85 2.26 3.82 -17.55
N VAL A 86 2.25 3.70 -18.88
CA VAL A 86 1.06 3.95 -19.71
C VAL A 86 0.68 2.67 -20.45
N ILE A 87 -0.57 2.23 -20.33
CA ILE A 87 -1.03 1.04 -21.04
C ILE A 87 -1.04 1.28 -22.55
N GLY A 88 -0.48 0.32 -23.30
CA GLY A 88 -0.35 0.39 -24.76
C GLY A 88 0.85 1.20 -25.23
N GLU A 89 1.85 1.39 -24.36
CA GLU A 89 3.01 2.27 -24.56
C GLU A 89 3.72 2.05 -25.90
N LYS A 90 3.68 3.07 -26.76
CA LYS A 90 4.59 3.19 -27.91
C LYS A 90 5.73 4.16 -27.64
N ASN A 91 5.54 5.10 -26.71
CA ASN A 91 6.49 6.15 -26.37
C ASN A 91 6.64 6.27 -24.85
N LYS A 92 7.84 6.61 -24.38
CA LYS A 92 8.09 6.86 -22.95
C LYS A 92 7.38 8.11 -22.46
N HIS A 93 6.55 7.96 -21.42
CA HIS A 93 5.89 9.08 -20.75
C HIS A 93 6.59 9.44 -19.46
N PHE A 94 6.60 10.73 -19.14
CA PHE A 94 7.28 11.24 -17.95
C PHE A 94 6.47 12.30 -17.24
N LEU A 95 6.45 12.24 -15.93
CA LEU A 95 5.97 13.28 -15.04
C LEU A 95 7.14 14.18 -14.64
N THR A 96 7.00 15.49 -14.76
CA THR A 96 8.02 16.44 -14.30
C THR A 96 7.49 17.27 -13.15
N PHE A 97 8.33 17.50 -12.13
CA PHE A 97 8.01 18.35 -11.00
C PHE A 97 9.22 19.24 -10.67
N ASP A 98 8.96 20.51 -10.39
CA ASP A 98 9.99 21.50 -10.06
C ASP A 98 9.65 22.15 -8.71
N PRO A 99 10.44 21.91 -7.66
CA PRO A 99 10.27 22.52 -6.34
C PRO A 99 10.02 24.03 -6.37
N LYS A 100 10.65 24.73 -7.32
CA LYS A 100 10.56 26.20 -7.47
C LYS A 100 9.17 26.67 -7.87
N THR A 101 8.33 25.78 -8.39
CA THR A 101 6.93 26.10 -8.74
C THR A 101 6.03 26.23 -7.51
N LEU A 102 6.43 25.62 -6.38
CA LEU A 102 5.79 25.73 -5.08
C LEU A 102 6.45 26.82 -4.22
N LEU A 103 7.77 26.74 -4.08
CA LEU A 103 8.57 27.64 -3.25
C LEU A 103 9.69 28.24 -4.12
N PRO A 104 9.56 29.50 -4.59
CA PRO A 104 10.52 30.12 -5.51
C PRO A 104 11.97 30.06 -5.02
N ASN A 105 12.16 30.15 -3.70
CA ASN A 105 13.44 29.94 -3.03
C ASN A 105 13.48 28.51 -2.48
N ALA A 106 13.62 27.53 -3.37
CA ALA A 106 13.69 26.12 -2.97
C ALA A 106 14.86 25.93 -1.99
N GLN A 107 14.53 25.48 -0.78
CA GLN A 107 15.51 25.28 0.30
C GLN A 107 16.24 23.95 0.11
N LEU A 108 17.45 23.86 0.64
CA LEU A 108 18.10 22.56 0.85
C LEU A 108 17.32 21.80 1.91
N LEU A 109 16.88 20.60 1.57
CA LEU A 109 16.11 19.74 2.47
C LEU A 109 16.97 18.56 2.92
N LYS A 110 16.66 18.02 4.10
CA LYS A 110 17.20 16.73 4.55
C LYS A 110 16.62 15.64 3.65
N LYS A 111 17.49 14.78 3.10
CA LYS A 111 17.03 13.58 2.38
C LYS A 111 16.51 12.56 3.39
N PRO A 112 15.25 12.09 3.29
CA PRO A 112 14.77 10.99 4.11
C PRO A 112 15.50 9.69 3.76
N LYS A 113 15.45 8.72 4.68
CA LYS A 113 15.84 7.34 4.36
C LYS A 113 14.77 6.69 3.50
N PHE A 114 15.17 5.97 2.45
CA PHE A 114 14.26 5.26 1.58
C PHE A 114 14.29 3.76 1.86
N LEU A 115 13.15 3.17 2.21
CA LEU A 115 12.97 1.74 2.40
C LEU A 115 12.11 1.17 1.27
N ALA A 116 12.68 0.31 0.44
CA ALA A 116 11.93 -0.37 -0.61
C ALA A 116 11.20 -1.59 -0.03
N ILE A 117 9.88 -1.66 -0.23
CA ILE A 117 9.08 -2.84 0.12
C ILE A 117 9.20 -3.84 -1.04
N ILE A 118 9.72 -5.02 -0.74
CA ILE A 118 10.08 -6.05 -1.72
C ILE A 118 9.55 -7.43 -1.29
N SER A 119 9.25 -8.28 -2.26
CA SER A 119 8.89 -9.69 -2.02
C SER A 119 9.96 -10.68 -2.52
N SER A 120 11.06 -10.19 -3.11
CA SER A 120 12.08 -11.06 -3.70
C SER A 120 13.51 -10.56 -3.51
N HIS A 121 14.41 -11.50 -3.27
CA HIS A 121 15.85 -11.26 -3.21
C HIS A 121 16.44 -10.81 -4.55
N ALA A 122 15.80 -11.18 -5.67
CA ALA A 122 16.20 -10.71 -7.01
C ALA A 122 15.98 -9.21 -7.16
N LEU A 123 14.84 -8.70 -6.67
CA LEU A 123 14.56 -7.26 -6.65
C LEU A 123 15.50 -6.52 -5.68
N ALA A 124 15.81 -7.11 -4.53
CA ALA A 124 16.81 -6.57 -3.61
C ALA A 124 18.17 -6.38 -4.30
N ALA A 125 18.65 -7.43 -4.98
CA ALA A 125 19.92 -7.40 -5.69
C ALA A 125 19.92 -6.38 -6.84
N TYR A 126 18.81 -6.28 -7.59
CA TYR A 126 18.65 -5.27 -8.64
C TYR A 126 18.74 -3.85 -8.09
N LEU A 127 17.94 -3.53 -7.08
CA LEU A 127 17.88 -2.17 -6.52
C LEU A 127 19.21 -1.78 -5.86
N ALA A 128 19.86 -2.71 -5.15
CA ALA A 128 21.11 -2.45 -4.43
C ALA A 128 22.33 -2.24 -5.34
N LYS A 129 22.23 -2.62 -6.62
CA LYS A 129 23.36 -2.66 -7.56
C LYS A 129 23.94 -1.28 -7.88
N ASP A 130 23.08 -0.31 -8.17
CA ASP A 130 23.46 1.01 -8.66
C ASP A 130 23.07 2.10 -7.67
N GLU A 131 23.95 3.09 -7.43
CA GLU A 131 23.67 4.18 -6.48
C GLU A 131 22.37 4.94 -6.80
N LYS A 132 22.05 5.06 -8.09
CA LYS A 132 20.81 5.68 -8.58
C LYS A 132 19.55 4.97 -8.09
N THR A 133 19.60 3.65 -7.97
CA THR A 133 18.45 2.81 -7.58
C THR A 133 18.52 2.31 -6.14
N ARG A 134 19.66 2.54 -5.47
CA ARG A 134 19.98 1.94 -4.17
C ARG A 134 19.14 2.55 -3.05
N PRO A 135 18.31 1.75 -2.34
CA PRO A 135 17.61 2.19 -1.15
C PRO A 135 18.55 2.23 0.06
N ASP A 136 18.07 2.84 1.15
CA ASP A 136 18.76 2.84 2.45
C ASP A 136 18.45 1.56 3.26
N GLY A 137 17.46 0.76 2.83
CA GLY A 137 17.11 -0.53 3.40
C GLY A 137 15.91 -1.19 2.71
N PHE A 138 15.52 -2.36 3.20
CA PHE A 138 14.40 -3.14 2.63
C PHE A 138 13.37 -3.52 3.68
N ILE A 139 12.11 -3.53 3.28
CA ILE A 139 11.06 -4.28 3.98
C ILE A 139 10.80 -5.51 3.13
N VAL A 140 11.09 -6.69 3.66
CA VAL A 140 10.85 -7.97 2.99
C VAL A 140 9.48 -8.46 3.39
N GLU A 141 8.53 -8.37 2.47
CA GLU A 141 7.13 -8.68 2.68
C GLU A 141 6.78 -10.05 2.09
N GLY A 142 6.33 -10.98 2.95
CA GLY A 142 5.94 -12.33 2.55
C GLY A 142 4.46 -12.44 2.11
N PRO A 143 4.07 -13.58 1.51
CA PRO A 143 2.70 -13.80 1.00
C PRO A 143 1.57 -13.73 2.04
N SER A 144 1.90 -13.86 3.32
CA SER A 144 0.95 -13.76 4.44
C SER A 144 0.62 -12.30 4.81
N ALA A 145 1.31 -11.31 4.25
CA ALA A 145 1.03 -9.90 4.47
C ALA A 145 -0.36 -9.50 3.96
N GLY A 146 -1.00 -8.58 4.69
CA GLY A 146 -2.26 -7.98 4.26
C GLY A 146 -2.07 -7.00 3.10
N GLY A 147 -3.18 -6.56 2.52
CA GLY A 147 -3.22 -5.63 1.41
C GLY A 147 -2.92 -6.30 0.07
N HIS A 148 -2.19 -5.59 -0.79
CA HIS A 148 -1.73 -6.11 -2.07
C HIS A 148 -0.60 -7.11 -1.86
N ASN A 149 -0.73 -8.31 -2.41
CA ASN A 149 0.38 -9.23 -2.51
C ASN A 149 1.06 -9.12 -3.88
N ALA A 150 2.36 -9.40 -3.92
CA ALA A 150 3.02 -9.65 -5.19
C ALA A 150 2.34 -10.83 -5.90
N PRO A 151 2.19 -10.80 -7.24
CA PRO A 151 1.66 -11.94 -7.98
C PRO A 151 2.49 -13.20 -7.68
N PRO A 152 1.85 -14.36 -7.45
CA PRO A 152 2.59 -15.61 -7.25
C PRO A 152 3.46 -15.94 -8.46
N ARG A 153 4.58 -16.64 -8.23
CA ARG A 153 5.55 -16.99 -9.27
C ARG A 153 5.12 -18.20 -10.11
N SER A 154 4.21 -19.03 -9.61
CA SER A 154 3.63 -20.15 -10.36
C SER A 154 2.68 -19.65 -11.45
N LYS A 155 2.64 -20.33 -12.60
CA LYS A 155 1.69 -20.01 -13.69
C LYS A 155 0.26 -20.47 -13.38
N ASP A 156 0.11 -21.56 -12.64
CA ASP A 156 -1.17 -22.12 -12.20
C ASP A 156 -1.47 -21.70 -10.76
N SER A 157 -1.35 -20.40 -10.51
CA SER A 157 -1.44 -19.83 -9.17
C SER A 157 -2.84 -19.38 -8.77
N VAL A 158 -3.86 -19.57 -9.61
CA VAL A 158 -5.23 -19.20 -9.28
C VAL A 158 -6.06 -20.47 -9.12
N GLY A 159 -6.63 -20.66 -7.93
CA GLY A 159 -7.55 -21.76 -7.64
C GLY A 159 -8.89 -21.61 -8.35
N SER A 160 -9.69 -22.69 -8.37
CA SER A 160 -11.06 -22.67 -8.89
C SER A 160 -11.99 -21.76 -8.08
N ASP A 161 -11.61 -21.43 -6.85
CA ASP A 161 -12.25 -20.46 -5.95
C ASP A 161 -11.85 -19.00 -6.26
N GLY A 162 -10.97 -18.78 -7.24
CA GLY A 162 -10.45 -17.46 -7.60
C GLY A 162 -9.37 -16.92 -6.65
N GLN A 163 -8.89 -17.74 -5.71
CA GLN A 163 -7.83 -17.35 -4.79
C GLN A 163 -6.44 -17.58 -5.35
N SER A 164 -5.51 -16.70 -5.00
CA SER A 164 -4.09 -16.87 -5.30
C SER A 164 -3.44 -17.90 -4.37
N LYS A 165 -2.72 -18.84 -4.96
CA LYS A 165 -1.93 -19.88 -4.30
C LYS A 165 -0.47 -19.50 -4.32
N PHE A 166 0.12 -19.45 -3.13
CA PHE A 166 1.54 -19.20 -2.93
C PHE A 166 2.24 -20.49 -2.52
N SER A 167 3.53 -20.56 -2.79
CA SER A 167 4.43 -21.65 -2.46
C SER A 167 5.73 -21.11 -1.89
N GLU A 168 6.63 -21.99 -1.47
CA GLU A 168 7.99 -21.60 -1.04
C GLU A 168 8.75 -20.82 -2.12
N LEU A 169 8.37 -20.98 -3.39
CA LEU A 169 8.94 -20.19 -4.46
C LEU A 169 8.67 -18.71 -4.28
N ASP A 170 7.61 -18.29 -3.58
CA ASP A 170 7.20 -16.90 -3.41
C ASP A 170 7.96 -16.20 -2.28
N ASP A 171 8.54 -16.97 -1.36
CA ASP A 171 9.37 -16.44 -0.28
C ASP A 171 10.68 -15.85 -0.81
N ALA A 172 11.18 -14.83 -0.10
CA ALA A 172 12.48 -14.26 -0.39
C ALA A 172 13.58 -15.06 0.33
N ASP A 173 14.65 -15.38 -0.38
CA ASP A 173 15.89 -15.90 0.20
C ASP A 173 16.57 -14.81 1.04
N LEU A 174 16.34 -14.85 2.36
CA LEU A 174 16.82 -13.84 3.29
C LEU A 174 18.35 -13.78 3.39
N ALA A 175 19.04 -14.90 3.17
CA ALA A 175 20.50 -14.91 3.13
C ALA A 175 21.03 -14.11 1.94
N LYS A 176 20.35 -14.17 0.79
CA LYS A 176 20.68 -13.31 -0.36
C LYS A 176 20.30 -11.85 -0.14
N VAL A 177 19.20 -11.55 0.56
CA VAL A 177 18.86 -10.17 0.95
C VAL A 177 19.96 -9.61 1.86
N ALA A 178 20.37 -10.35 2.89
CA ALA A 178 21.44 -9.94 3.80
C ALA A 178 22.78 -9.70 3.07
N LYS A 179 23.09 -10.49 2.04
CA LYS A 179 24.29 -10.29 1.19
C LYS A 179 24.34 -8.97 0.43
N THR A 180 23.22 -8.24 0.31
CA THR A 180 23.24 -6.88 -0.23
C THR A 180 23.98 -5.88 0.68
N GLY A 181 24.17 -6.23 1.95
CA GLY A 181 24.78 -5.37 2.97
C GLY A 181 23.90 -4.21 3.44
N LEU A 182 22.63 -4.17 3.02
CA LEU A 182 21.65 -3.17 3.45
C LEU A 182 20.80 -3.71 4.61
N PRO A 183 20.37 -2.86 5.56
CA PRO A 183 19.48 -3.27 6.63
C PRO A 183 18.13 -3.70 6.05
N PHE A 184 17.51 -4.69 6.67
CA PHE A 184 16.18 -5.15 6.27
C PHE A 184 15.29 -5.49 7.46
N TRP A 185 13.98 -5.35 7.27
CA TRP A 185 12.91 -5.73 8.19
C TRP A 185 12.05 -6.82 7.56
N LEU A 186 11.45 -7.69 8.37
CA LEU A 186 10.53 -8.72 7.89
C LEU A 186 9.07 -8.31 8.14
N ALA A 187 8.22 -8.54 7.14
CA ALA A 187 6.80 -8.22 7.18
C ALA A 187 5.97 -9.40 6.63
N GLY A 188 4.69 -9.45 7.01
CA GLY A 188 3.79 -10.57 6.67
C GLY A 188 4.06 -11.80 7.53
N GLY A 189 3.18 -12.05 8.50
CA GLY A 189 3.33 -13.19 9.42
C GLY A 189 4.38 -13.01 10.51
N TYR A 190 4.77 -11.77 10.80
CA TYR A 190 5.69 -11.44 11.88
C TYR A 190 4.98 -10.65 12.98
N GLY A 191 3.87 -11.18 13.51
CA GLY A 191 3.02 -10.50 14.48
C GLY A 191 3.15 -10.98 15.93
N SER A 192 4.34 -11.38 16.39
CA SER A 192 4.54 -11.87 17.77
C SER A 192 5.96 -11.64 18.26
N SER A 193 6.18 -11.75 19.58
CA SER A 193 7.52 -11.67 20.18
C SER A 193 8.48 -12.76 19.67
N ASP A 194 7.98 -13.99 19.52
CA ASP A 194 8.77 -15.09 18.94
C ASP A 194 9.19 -14.78 17.50
N ASN A 195 8.30 -14.20 16.71
CA ASN A 195 8.59 -13.79 15.34
C ASN A 195 9.60 -12.63 15.28
N LEU A 196 9.54 -11.67 16.21
CA LEU A 196 10.55 -10.62 16.34
C LEU A 196 11.93 -11.22 16.66
N THR A 197 11.98 -12.16 17.60
CA THR A 197 13.22 -12.87 17.97
C THR A 197 13.78 -13.66 16.80
N LYS A 198 12.92 -14.40 16.08
CA LYS A 198 13.27 -15.14 14.86
C LYS A 198 13.80 -14.21 13.77
N ALA A 199 13.15 -13.08 13.52
CA ALA A 199 13.58 -12.11 12.52
C ALA A 199 15.00 -11.58 12.82
N LYS A 200 15.27 -11.23 14.08
CA LYS A 200 16.61 -10.79 14.52
C LYS A 200 17.66 -11.90 14.36
N ALA A 201 17.33 -13.14 14.70
CA ALA A 201 18.22 -14.29 14.52
C ALA A 201 18.56 -14.54 13.04
N LEU A 202 17.67 -14.17 12.12
CA LEU A 202 17.88 -14.22 10.66
C LEU A 202 18.66 -13.01 10.12
N GLY A 203 19.11 -12.09 10.97
CA GLY A 203 19.88 -10.91 10.60
C GLY A 203 19.06 -9.68 10.22
N ALA A 204 17.73 -9.72 10.38
CA ALA A 204 16.89 -8.55 10.19
C ALA A 204 17.08 -7.55 11.36
N VAL A 205 16.90 -6.26 11.08
CA VAL A 205 16.91 -5.20 12.10
C VAL A 205 15.67 -5.29 12.99
N GLY A 206 14.54 -5.73 12.43
CA GLY A 206 13.29 -5.89 13.14
C GLY A 206 12.17 -6.38 12.22
N ILE A 207 10.94 -6.04 12.57
CA ILE A 207 9.72 -6.46 11.87
C ILE A 207 8.85 -5.25 11.54
N GLN A 208 7.96 -5.40 10.57
CA GLN A 208 6.86 -4.47 10.31
C GLN A 208 5.53 -5.20 10.53
N VAL A 209 4.66 -4.59 11.33
CA VAL A 209 3.38 -5.17 11.76
C VAL A 209 2.24 -4.27 11.33
N GLY A 210 1.29 -4.83 10.57
CA GLY A 210 0.09 -4.13 10.10
C GLY A 210 -1.16 -4.48 10.92
N SER A 211 -1.66 -5.72 10.76
CA SER A 211 -2.96 -6.15 11.27
C SER A 211 -3.20 -5.91 12.77
N LEU A 212 -2.18 -6.07 13.63
CA LEU A 212 -2.35 -5.81 15.07
C LEU A 212 -2.61 -4.32 15.36
N PHE A 213 -1.87 -3.43 14.70
CA PHE A 213 -2.08 -1.99 14.83
C PHE A 213 -3.36 -1.52 14.13
N ALA A 214 -3.80 -2.20 13.06
CA ALA A 214 -5.07 -1.91 12.42
C ALA A 214 -6.28 -2.14 13.35
N LEU A 215 -6.16 -3.00 14.36
CA LEU A 215 -7.19 -3.20 15.40
C LEU A 215 -7.00 -2.37 16.66
N SER A 216 -5.92 -1.58 16.74
CA SER A 216 -5.72 -0.72 17.90
C SER A 216 -6.82 0.32 18.03
N ASP A 217 -7.15 0.74 19.24
CA ASP A 217 -8.16 1.78 19.52
C ASP A 217 -7.88 3.07 18.75
N GLU A 218 -6.60 3.43 18.60
CA GLU A 218 -6.14 4.62 17.89
C GLU A 218 -6.23 4.51 16.36
N SER A 219 -6.49 3.33 15.81
CA SER A 219 -6.62 3.13 14.36
C SER A 219 -7.94 3.70 13.82
N GLY A 220 -7.94 4.07 12.54
CA GLY A 220 -9.10 4.68 11.89
C GLY A 220 -10.26 3.74 11.58
N PHE A 221 -10.12 2.42 11.70
CA PHE A 221 -11.23 1.50 11.40
C PHE A 221 -12.47 1.82 12.24
N THR A 222 -13.65 1.80 11.61
CA THR A 222 -14.89 2.05 12.35
C THR A 222 -15.09 1.03 13.48
N ARG A 223 -15.78 1.45 14.55
CA ARG A 223 -16.03 0.55 15.68
C ARG A 223 -16.79 -0.71 15.27
N ALA A 224 -17.78 -0.58 14.38
CA ALA A 224 -18.52 -1.73 13.84
C ALA A 224 -17.61 -2.75 13.14
N ILE A 225 -16.64 -2.29 12.35
CA ILE A 225 -15.65 -3.16 11.71
C ILE A 225 -14.75 -3.83 12.74
N LYS A 226 -14.23 -3.08 13.72
CA LYS A 226 -13.39 -3.63 14.79
C LYS A 226 -14.15 -4.70 15.60
N ASP A 227 -15.39 -4.41 15.99
CA ASP A 227 -16.23 -5.34 16.77
C ASP A 227 -16.51 -6.64 16.02
N GLU A 228 -16.84 -6.55 14.74
CA GLU A 228 -17.10 -7.72 13.90
C GLU A 228 -15.85 -8.60 13.78
N ILE A 229 -14.68 -7.99 13.57
CA ILE A 229 -13.41 -8.71 13.49
C ILE A 229 -13.05 -9.35 14.83
N LEU A 230 -13.18 -8.62 15.94
CA LEU A 230 -12.88 -9.13 17.29
C LEU A 230 -13.81 -10.30 17.64
N GLY A 231 -15.11 -10.20 17.32
CA GLY A 231 -16.06 -11.29 17.51
C GLY A 231 -15.72 -12.55 16.70
N LYS A 232 -15.30 -12.35 15.44
CA LYS A 232 -14.80 -13.45 14.58
C LYS A 232 -13.48 -14.05 15.06
N LEU A 233 -12.56 -13.25 15.59
CA LEU A 233 -11.32 -13.74 16.21
C LEU A 233 -11.61 -14.54 17.47
N ALA A 234 -12.49 -14.05 18.34
CA ALA A 234 -12.87 -14.72 19.60
C ALA A 234 -13.58 -16.07 19.37
N SER A 235 -14.34 -16.17 18.28
CA SER A 235 -15.02 -17.41 17.88
C SER A 235 -14.20 -18.29 16.93
N GLU A 236 -12.97 -17.89 16.60
CA GLU A 236 -12.09 -18.58 15.63
C GLU A 236 -12.74 -18.79 14.25
N THR A 237 -13.59 -17.86 13.83
CA THR A 237 -14.32 -17.88 12.54
C THR A 237 -13.83 -16.83 11.55
N LEU A 238 -12.82 -16.02 11.90
CA LEU A 238 -12.26 -15.04 10.99
C LEU A 238 -11.56 -15.75 9.82
N ASN A 239 -12.05 -15.51 8.60
CA ASN A 239 -11.42 -16.00 7.38
C ASN A 239 -10.81 -14.84 6.57
N VAL A 240 -9.66 -15.11 5.97
CA VAL A 240 -8.91 -14.14 5.16
C VAL A 240 -8.51 -14.81 3.85
N THR A 241 -9.05 -14.31 2.74
CA THR A 241 -8.81 -14.85 1.41
C THR A 241 -7.89 -13.95 0.60
N THR A 242 -7.21 -14.50 -0.40
CA THR A 242 -6.36 -13.71 -1.31
C THR A 242 -6.97 -13.72 -2.70
N ASP A 243 -7.90 -12.80 -2.97
CA ASP A 243 -8.61 -12.72 -4.24
C ASP A 243 -7.65 -12.25 -5.34
N ALA A 244 -7.48 -13.07 -6.39
CA ALA A 244 -6.57 -12.80 -7.50
C ALA A 244 -7.01 -11.62 -8.38
N PHE A 245 -8.28 -11.22 -8.32
CA PHE A 245 -8.89 -10.28 -9.26
C PHE A 245 -9.53 -9.06 -8.59
N ALA A 246 -9.63 -9.03 -7.26
CA ALA A 246 -10.27 -7.95 -6.54
C ALA A 246 -9.60 -6.58 -6.76
N SER A 247 -8.27 -6.51 -6.90
CA SER A 247 -7.60 -5.22 -7.09
C SER A 247 -7.68 -4.72 -8.53
N PRO A 248 -8.02 -3.43 -8.75
CA PRO A 248 -7.92 -2.82 -10.08
C PRO A 248 -6.46 -2.63 -10.57
N THR A 249 -5.47 -2.92 -9.72
CA THR A 249 -4.04 -2.81 -10.06
C THR A 249 -3.46 -4.06 -10.72
N GLY A 250 -4.25 -5.15 -10.77
CA GLY A 250 -3.82 -6.47 -11.27
C GLY A 250 -3.03 -7.30 -10.25
N PHE A 251 -2.85 -6.79 -9.02
CA PHE A 251 -2.20 -7.52 -7.93
C PHE A 251 -3.27 -8.25 -7.12
N PRO A 252 -3.01 -9.48 -6.64
CA PRO A 252 -3.88 -10.12 -5.66
C PRO A 252 -4.08 -9.23 -4.44
N PHE A 253 -5.28 -9.27 -3.85
CA PHE A 253 -5.61 -8.47 -2.68
C PHE A 253 -6.16 -9.36 -1.58
N LYS A 254 -5.61 -9.22 -0.38
CA LYS A 254 -6.01 -10.00 0.79
C LYS A 254 -7.21 -9.35 1.46
N ILE A 255 -8.29 -10.09 1.68
CA ILE A 255 -9.59 -9.56 2.12
C ILE A 255 -10.06 -10.37 3.33
N VAL A 256 -10.53 -9.67 4.36
CA VAL A 256 -11.24 -10.28 5.48
C VAL A 256 -12.70 -10.50 5.09
N GLU A 257 -13.22 -11.70 5.33
CA GLU A 257 -14.61 -12.03 5.01
C GLU A 257 -15.59 -11.52 6.07
N ILE A 258 -16.32 -10.46 5.70
CA ILE A 258 -17.34 -9.80 6.52
C ILE A 258 -18.61 -9.60 5.69
N ASN A 259 -19.75 -10.04 6.24
CA ASN A 259 -21.06 -9.91 5.60
C ASN A 259 -21.43 -8.44 5.37
N GLY A 260 -22.10 -8.15 4.25
CA GLY A 260 -22.51 -6.78 3.92
C GLY A 260 -21.35 -5.84 3.54
N THR A 261 -20.14 -6.35 3.33
CA THR A 261 -18.99 -5.61 2.80
C THR A 261 -18.68 -6.05 1.36
N LEU A 262 -17.67 -5.47 0.73
CA LEU A 262 -17.24 -5.93 -0.59
C LEU A 262 -16.62 -7.34 -0.59
N SER A 263 -16.37 -7.96 0.56
CA SER A 263 -16.02 -9.39 0.58
C SER A 263 -17.21 -10.30 0.29
N ASP A 264 -18.44 -9.84 0.53
CA ASP A 264 -19.68 -10.54 0.28
C ASP A 264 -20.11 -10.37 -1.19
N GLU A 265 -20.27 -11.48 -1.91
CA GLU A 265 -20.59 -11.50 -3.34
C GLU A 265 -21.96 -10.86 -3.61
N SER A 266 -22.95 -11.10 -2.75
CA SER A 266 -24.29 -10.54 -2.92
C SER A 266 -24.30 -9.02 -2.75
N ALA A 267 -23.54 -8.50 -1.77
CA ALA A 267 -23.39 -7.07 -1.54
C ALA A 267 -22.57 -6.40 -2.65
N PHE A 268 -21.53 -7.08 -3.14
CA PHE A 268 -20.74 -6.62 -4.28
C PHE A 268 -21.58 -6.51 -5.56
N ASP A 269 -22.40 -7.52 -5.87
CA ASP A 269 -23.24 -7.53 -7.07
C ASP A 269 -24.37 -6.50 -7.00
N ALA A 270 -24.93 -6.27 -5.81
CA ALA A 270 -25.93 -5.24 -5.58
C ALA A 270 -25.36 -3.80 -5.65
N ARG A 271 -24.05 -3.64 -5.48
CA ARG A 271 -23.41 -2.32 -5.45
C ARG A 271 -23.40 -1.66 -6.83
N THR A 272 -23.94 -0.45 -6.89
CA THR A 272 -23.77 0.42 -8.07
C THR A 272 -22.32 0.89 -8.19
N ARG A 273 -21.66 0.51 -9.29
CA ARG A 273 -20.28 0.92 -9.56
C ARG A 273 -20.21 2.41 -9.86
N ASN A 274 -19.33 3.12 -9.14
CA ASN A 274 -18.96 4.50 -9.42
C ASN A 274 -17.48 4.72 -9.06
N CYS A 275 -16.75 5.40 -9.95
CA CYS A 275 -15.34 5.76 -9.76
C CYS A 275 -15.23 7.29 -9.71
N ASP A 276 -15.35 7.85 -8.53
CA ASP A 276 -15.35 9.29 -8.23
C ASP A 276 -14.04 9.75 -7.56
N LEU A 277 -13.39 8.90 -6.75
CA LEU A 277 -12.06 9.20 -6.19
C LEU A 277 -10.92 9.01 -7.22
N GLY A 278 -10.94 7.89 -7.95
CA GLY A 278 -10.08 7.69 -9.13
C GLY A 278 -8.58 7.53 -8.89
N TYR A 279 -8.12 7.26 -7.66
CA TYR A 279 -6.67 7.19 -7.33
C TYR A 279 -5.90 6.08 -8.07
N LEU A 280 -6.55 4.94 -8.32
CA LEU A 280 -5.95 3.78 -8.99
C LEU A 280 -6.24 3.73 -10.49
N ARG A 281 -6.67 4.85 -11.10
CA ARG A 281 -6.82 4.93 -12.55
C ARG A 281 -5.45 4.88 -13.20
N VAL A 282 -5.32 4.04 -14.22
CA VAL A 282 -4.10 3.87 -15.00
C VAL A 282 -4.20 4.68 -16.29
N PRO A 283 -3.14 5.40 -16.68
CA PRO A 283 -3.11 6.08 -17.96
C PRO A 283 -3.00 5.06 -19.10
N PHE A 284 -3.63 5.37 -20.24
CA PHE A 284 -3.54 4.56 -21.47
C PHE A 284 -3.48 5.46 -22.70
N GLU A 285 -2.85 5.00 -23.77
CA GLU A 285 -2.84 5.71 -25.06
C GLU A 285 -4.19 5.56 -25.77
N ARG A 286 -4.85 6.68 -26.10
CA ARG A 286 -6.11 6.66 -26.86
C ARG A 286 -5.84 6.37 -28.34
N ALA A 287 -6.77 5.71 -29.02
CA ALA A 287 -6.67 5.41 -30.44
C ALA A 287 -6.49 6.67 -31.33
N GLN A 288 -7.13 7.78 -30.94
CA GLN A 288 -7.02 9.08 -31.64
C GLN A 288 -5.84 9.94 -31.16
N GLY A 289 -4.96 9.40 -30.31
CA GLY A 289 -3.85 10.12 -29.69
C GLY A 289 -4.20 10.74 -28.33
N GLY A 290 -3.16 11.04 -27.55
CA GLY A 290 -3.27 11.56 -26.19
C GLY A 290 -3.49 10.48 -25.12
N ILE A 291 -3.54 10.91 -23.86
CA ILE A 291 -3.62 10.02 -22.70
C ILE A 291 -5.04 10.03 -22.13
N GLY A 292 -5.64 8.85 -22.03
CA GLY A 292 -6.86 8.58 -21.26
C GLY A 292 -6.51 7.98 -19.90
N TYR A 293 -7.52 7.89 -19.02
CA TYR A 293 -7.40 7.22 -17.73
C TYR A 293 -8.59 6.28 -17.56
N ARG A 294 -8.29 5.04 -17.16
CA ARG A 294 -9.30 4.00 -16.92
C ARG A 294 -8.98 3.20 -15.67
N CYS A 295 -9.96 2.53 -15.12
CA CYS A 295 -9.78 1.68 -13.94
C CYS A 295 -10.66 0.45 -14.09
N PRO A 296 -10.15 -0.78 -13.91
CA PRO A 296 -10.97 -1.99 -13.95
C PRO A 296 -12.18 -1.96 -12.99
N ALA A 297 -12.12 -1.22 -11.88
CA ALA A 297 -13.23 -1.10 -10.93
C ALA A 297 -14.26 0.00 -11.28
N GLU A 298 -14.12 0.71 -12.40
CA GLU A 298 -15.09 1.71 -12.84
C GLU A 298 -16.35 1.06 -13.47
N PRO A 299 -17.44 1.81 -13.74
CA PRO A 299 -18.63 1.23 -14.35
C PRO A 299 -18.30 0.50 -15.65
N THR A 300 -18.83 -0.71 -15.85
CA THR A 300 -18.50 -1.60 -16.97
C THR A 300 -18.56 -0.91 -18.32
N ARG A 301 -19.69 -0.27 -18.63
CA ARG A 301 -19.86 0.50 -19.88
C ARG A 301 -18.81 1.60 -20.06
N THR A 302 -18.38 2.24 -18.97
CA THR A 302 -17.33 3.28 -19.01
C THR A 302 -15.96 2.66 -19.28
N PHE A 303 -15.64 1.54 -18.63
CA PHE A 303 -14.40 0.81 -18.84
C PHE A 303 -14.28 0.31 -20.29
N GLU A 304 -15.33 -0.31 -20.82
CA GLU A 304 -15.42 -0.79 -22.20
C GLU A 304 -15.33 0.34 -23.22
N PHE A 305 -16.04 1.45 -22.99
CA PHE A 305 -15.96 2.64 -23.84
C PHE A 305 -14.52 3.19 -23.92
N LYS A 306 -13.74 3.04 -22.85
CA LYS A 306 -12.31 3.40 -22.79
C LYS A 306 -11.38 2.28 -23.31
N GLY A 307 -11.94 1.31 -24.03
CA GLY A 307 -11.21 0.19 -24.65
C GLY A 307 -10.66 -0.82 -23.64
N GLY A 308 -11.22 -0.89 -22.43
CA GLY A 308 -10.91 -1.94 -21.46
C GLY A 308 -11.54 -3.28 -21.89
N THR A 309 -10.86 -4.39 -21.64
CA THR A 309 -11.35 -5.74 -21.96
C THR A 309 -11.09 -6.70 -20.80
N GLY A 310 -11.91 -7.75 -20.69
CA GLY A 310 -11.64 -8.95 -19.90
C GLY A 310 -12.22 -9.00 -18.48
N VAL A 311 -12.04 -10.18 -17.86
CA VAL A 311 -12.52 -10.60 -16.53
C VAL A 311 -12.12 -9.65 -15.40
N HIS A 312 -11.05 -8.86 -15.61
CA HIS A 312 -10.60 -7.87 -14.65
C HIS A 312 -11.66 -6.81 -14.33
N ASN A 313 -12.56 -6.44 -15.24
CA ASN A 313 -13.64 -5.53 -14.87
C ASN A 313 -14.65 -6.20 -13.94
N GLU A 314 -15.15 -7.38 -14.31
CA GLU A 314 -16.23 -8.09 -13.62
C GLU A 314 -15.91 -8.33 -12.14
N ARG A 315 -14.67 -8.73 -11.82
CA ARG A 315 -14.27 -9.06 -10.45
C ARG A 315 -13.58 -7.94 -9.68
N SER A 316 -13.20 -6.84 -10.34
CA SER A 316 -12.51 -5.73 -9.67
C SER A 316 -13.41 -4.99 -8.69
N LYS A 317 -12.93 -4.84 -7.46
CA LYS A 317 -13.54 -4.10 -6.37
C LYS A 317 -12.91 -2.71 -6.28
N CYS A 318 -13.71 -1.67 -6.01
CA CYS A 318 -13.21 -0.29 -5.98
C CYS A 318 -12.47 0.00 -4.66
N LEU A 319 -11.18 -0.33 -4.59
CA LEU A 319 -10.37 -0.14 -3.38
C LEU A 319 -10.29 1.32 -2.91
N CYS A 320 -10.27 2.29 -3.83
CA CYS A 320 -10.19 3.70 -3.45
C CYS A 320 -11.36 4.13 -2.56
N ASN A 321 -12.55 3.66 -2.90
CA ASN A 321 -13.79 4.00 -2.23
C ASN A 321 -13.99 3.15 -0.98
N ALA A 322 -13.75 1.84 -1.10
CA ALA A 322 -13.99 0.90 -0.04
C ALA A 322 -13.00 1.04 1.14
N LEU A 323 -11.72 1.31 0.88
CA LEU A 323 -10.76 1.55 1.96
C LEU A 323 -11.04 2.87 2.72
N MET A 324 -11.66 3.86 2.08
CA MET A 324 -12.15 5.06 2.78
C MET A 324 -13.39 4.73 3.63
N ALA A 325 -14.24 3.81 3.18
CA ALA A 325 -15.37 3.33 3.96
C ALA A 325 -14.94 2.54 5.21
N ASP A 326 -13.81 1.82 5.17
CA ASP A 326 -13.24 1.14 6.34
C ASP A 326 -13.02 2.09 7.53
N ILE A 327 -12.72 3.35 7.25
CA ILE A 327 -12.45 4.40 8.24
C ILE A 327 -13.59 5.41 8.42
N GLY A 328 -14.79 5.07 7.94
CA GLY A 328 -15.97 5.93 8.10
C GLY A 328 -16.03 7.13 7.15
N LEU A 329 -15.17 7.17 6.13
CA LEU A 329 -15.11 8.22 5.10
C LEU A 329 -15.61 7.71 3.74
N GLY A 330 -16.48 6.70 3.75
CA GLY A 330 -17.12 6.16 2.55
C GLY A 330 -17.93 7.23 1.82
N GLN A 331 -17.93 7.21 0.48
CA GLN A 331 -18.68 8.19 -0.31
C GLN A 331 -20.19 8.03 -0.09
N LEU A 332 -20.87 9.15 0.22
CA LEU A 332 -22.34 9.23 0.24
C LEU A 332 -22.87 9.35 -1.19
N ARG A 333 -23.81 8.48 -1.54
CA ARG A 333 -24.45 8.42 -2.85
C ARG A 333 -25.70 9.29 -2.89
N ALA A 334 -26.09 9.70 -4.10
CA ALA A 334 -27.26 10.55 -4.31
C ALA A 334 -28.57 9.89 -3.86
N ASP A 335 -28.62 8.56 -3.84
CA ASP A 335 -29.75 7.76 -3.34
C ASP A 335 -29.71 7.56 -1.81
N GLY A 336 -28.77 8.20 -1.11
CA GLY A 336 -28.60 8.12 0.34
C GLY A 336 -27.80 6.91 0.82
N THR A 337 -27.39 6.00 -0.07
CA THR A 337 -26.54 4.87 0.31
C THR A 337 -25.11 5.34 0.60
N THR A 338 -24.42 4.64 1.49
CA THR A 338 -22.99 4.87 1.76
C THR A 338 -22.18 3.74 1.14
N GLU A 339 -21.00 4.08 0.65
CA GLU A 339 -20.06 3.13 0.07
C GLU A 339 -19.75 1.95 1.01
N LEU A 340 -19.61 0.75 0.44
CA LEU A 340 -19.32 -0.48 1.18
C LEU A 340 -17.81 -0.61 1.50
N PRO A 341 -17.45 -1.10 2.71
CA PRO A 341 -16.05 -1.29 3.11
C PRO A 341 -15.40 -2.52 2.43
N ILE A 342 -14.07 -2.61 2.51
CA ILE A 342 -13.29 -3.81 2.12
C ILE A 342 -12.07 -3.97 3.03
N VAL A 343 -12.26 -4.70 4.13
CA VAL A 343 -11.20 -4.82 5.13
C VAL A 343 -10.10 -5.75 4.65
N THR A 344 -8.85 -5.36 4.89
CA THR A 344 -7.67 -6.17 4.60
C THR A 344 -6.86 -6.49 5.85
N PHE A 345 -6.41 -7.74 5.98
CA PHE A 345 -5.48 -8.23 7.01
C PHE A 345 -4.50 -9.24 6.44
N GLY A 346 -3.39 -9.44 7.14
CA GLY A 346 -2.54 -10.62 6.93
C GLY A 346 -3.26 -11.92 7.30
N SER A 347 -2.85 -13.02 6.68
CA SER A 347 -3.46 -14.34 6.92
C SER A 347 -2.89 -15.07 8.14
N ASP A 348 -1.80 -14.58 8.73
CA ASP A 348 -1.35 -15.01 10.05
C ASP A 348 -2.16 -14.27 11.12
N LEU A 349 -3.09 -14.99 11.73
CA LEU A 349 -4.01 -14.47 12.74
C LEU A 349 -3.53 -14.73 14.17
N ALA A 350 -2.45 -15.49 14.38
CA ALA A 350 -2.08 -16.00 15.70
C ALA A 350 -1.90 -14.87 16.74
N GLY A 351 -1.20 -13.80 16.36
CA GLY A 351 -1.00 -12.65 17.24
C GLY A 351 -2.28 -11.89 17.57
N ALA A 352 -3.18 -11.74 16.59
CA ALA A 352 -4.46 -11.04 16.79
C ALA A 352 -5.41 -11.87 17.66
N THR A 353 -5.47 -13.19 17.43
CA THR A 353 -6.24 -14.12 18.26
C THR A 353 -5.74 -14.11 19.71
N GLU A 354 -4.42 -14.11 19.93
CA GLU A 354 -3.87 -14.06 21.29
C GLU A 354 -4.19 -12.74 22.01
N LEU A 355 -4.00 -11.60 21.34
CA LEU A 355 -4.39 -10.30 21.91
C LEU A 355 -5.90 -10.22 22.20
N THR A 356 -6.75 -10.85 21.39
CA THR A 356 -8.20 -10.87 21.63
C THR A 356 -8.56 -11.63 22.90
N LYS A 357 -7.79 -12.65 23.32
CA LYS A 357 -8.04 -13.38 24.56
C LYS A 357 -7.82 -12.51 25.80
N THR A 358 -6.79 -11.66 25.77
CA THR A 358 -6.47 -10.75 26.89
C THR A 358 -7.23 -9.44 26.81
N HIS A 359 -7.58 -8.99 25.60
CA HIS A 359 -8.27 -7.73 25.32
C HIS A 359 -9.50 -7.96 24.42
N PRO A 360 -10.57 -8.61 24.92
CA PRO A 360 -11.72 -9.03 24.10
C PRO A 360 -12.52 -7.87 23.48
N THR A 361 -12.35 -6.65 24.00
CA THR A 361 -13.04 -5.44 23.54
C THR A 361 -12.19 -4.53 22.66
N GLY A 362 -10.98 -4.95 22.32
CA GLY A 362 -9.97 -4.11 21.64
C GLY A 362 -8.81 -3.75 22.56
N TRP A 363 -7.71 -3.32 21.93
CA TRP A 363 -6.44 -3.01 22.59
C TRP A 363 -5.87 -1.69 22.06
N LYS A 364 -4.94 -1.10 22.80
CA LYS A 364 -4.20 0.11 22.39
C LYS A 364 -2.96 -0.24 21.59
N ALA A 365 -2.47 0.72 20.81
CA ALA A 365 -1.20 0.59 20.10
C ALA A 365 -0.02 0.30 21.07
N SER A 366 -0.05 0.83 22.30
CA SER A 366 0.94 0.53 23.34
C SER A 366 0.92 -0.93 23.77
N GLU A 367 -0.26 -1.54 23.87
CA GLU A 367 -0.40 -2.96 24.26
C GLU A 367 0.10 -3.89 23.15
N VAL A 368 -0.03 -3.50 21.88
CA VAL A 368 0.63 -4.19 20.76
C VAL A 368 2.16 -4.15 20.92
N LEU A 369 2.73 -3.00 21.28
CA LEU A 369 4.19 -2.89 21.50
C LEU A 369 4.64 -3.77 22.66
N GLU A 370 3.93 -3.74 23.79
CA GLU A 370 4.21 -4.60 24.94
C GLU A 370 4.14 -6.08 24.58
N PHE A 371 3.11 -6.49 23.82
CA PHE A 371 2.94 -7.84 23.33
C PHE A 371 4.10 -8.31 22.43
N LEU A 372 4.54 -7.45 21.51
CA LEU A 372 5.65 -7.75 20.60
C LEU A 372 7.01 -7.78 21.31
N HIS A 373 7.16 -7.09 22.44
CA HIS A 373 8.41 -7.00 23.20
C HIS A 373 8.46 -7.90 24.43
N LYS A 374 7.40 -8.67 24.71
CA LYS A 374 7.35 -9.58 25.85
C LYS A 374 8.48 -10.61 25.76
N THR A 375 9.44 -10.54 26.68
CA THR A 375 10.43 -11.61 26.85
C THR A 375 9.76 -12.80 27.52
N ASN A 376 9.80 -13.95 26.86
CA ASN A 376 9.41 -15.24 27.45
C ASN A 376 10.37 -15.66 28.56
#